data_AF-A0AAD9VAI9-F1
#
_entry.id   AF-A0AAD9VAI9-F1
#
_cell.length_a   1.000
_cell.length_b   1.000
_cell.length_c   1.000
_cell.angle_alpha   90.00
_cell.angle_beta   90.00
_cell.angle_gamma   90.00
#
_symmetry.space_group_name_H-M   'P 1'
#
loop_
_entity.id
_entity.type
_entity.pdbx_description
1 polymer ?
#
loop_
_entity_poly.entity_id
_entity_poly.type
_entity_poly.pdbx_seq_one_letter_code
_entity_poly.pdbx_strand_id
1 'polypeptide(L)'
;MLRIALLTDYRGCHVKHSLTTLRQFFHIYGGRVASTLANKCTTGVFVDSVERFHLVAQRNGRLLQMFEDLQKKTKENPQREQLVSSFCLVRKIQMETELAELLDIYDVLKNDSRIALNNLTVLYAQVALLHRLASLKAQEVQYKCTSDDRVISATVNLANIIRWNSRLCEPTHLASTVHGIAHLELKDLSYFIHFDKEIRSRNPTLFTNADLAMILWAYGKVQFRSRVLYKFVRNEIMARDLSTFHIKEICQFLWAYARTLEKGAKLFAVLREEIMERDLTKLEERSLIIILWSYAEIGLNVKPLFRCIKLEILRRGLRFFTHKQMAQIASSYAQQGIRSPELFQEIATEIIERGKLDFAPVGLVMIVNSFAKTKNYFRDLFKLIETQLLSEELSLYEPEQIVRFLRAFADAKLITRPLFYKLTDAIMVNDFSTLNDLCLEELVTALQGSHFSVPKLVAKTEAELVRRVGTKLQMNQKKKTGEPCARLPQLDKIPTQFSNSAVKMTAI
;
A
#
# COMPACT_ATOMS: atom_id res chain seq x y z
N MET A 1 -30.35 -35.32 -16.50
CA MET A 1 -30.67 -36.20 -17.64
C MET A 1 -31.35 -35.36 -18.70
N LEU A 2 -30.82 -35.40 -19.93
CA LEU A 2 -31.02 -34.50 -21.09
C LEU A 2 -30.30 -33.13 -20.95
N ARG A 3 -29.10 -32.78 -21.45
CA ARG A 3 -28.10 -33.27 -22.43
C ARG A 3 -28.65 -33.83 -23.74
N ILE A 4 -28.38 -33.10 -24.83
CA ILE A 4 -28.44 -33.52 -26.25
C ILE A 4 -29.85 -33.47 -26.86
N ALA A 5 -30.27 -32.30 -27.38
CA ALA A 5 -31.36 -32.21 -28.36
C ALA A 5 -31.50 -30.85 -29.10
N LEU A 6 -30.49 -29.97 -29.12
CA LEU A 6 -30.58 -28.70 -29.87
C LEU A 6 -29.30 -28.40 -30.65
N LEU A 7 -28.79 -29.42 -31.35
CA LEU A 7 -27.69 -29.30 -32.33
C LEU A 7 -28.03 -29.91 -33.70
N THR A 8 -29.30 -29.93 -34.08
CA THR A 8 -29.74 -30.35 -35.42
C THR A 8 -30.93 -29.52 -35.86
N ASP A 9 -30.64 -28.42 -36.54
CA ASP A 9 -31.35 -27.87 -37.71
C ASP A 9 -31.21 -26.35 -37.76
N TYR A 10 -30.09 -25.91 -38.34
CA TYR A 10 -29.98 -24.58 -38.91
C TYR A 10 -29.43 -24.71 -40.34
N ARG A 11 -30.30 -25.19 -41.23
CA ARG A 11 -30.22 -24.94 -42.68
C ARG A 11 -31.48 -24.18 -43.09
N GLY A 12 -31.30 -22.92 -43.48
CA GLY A 12 -32.19 -22.22 -44.40
C GLY A 12 -33.28 -21.31 -43.79
N CYS A 13 -33.36 -20.10 -44.37
CA CYS A 13 -34.52 -19.22 -44.52
C CYS A 13 -34.94 -18.24 -43.38
N HIS A 14 -34.43 -17.01 -43.53
CA HIS A 14 -35.17 -15.72 -43.64
C HIS A 14 -36.57 -15.51 -42.98
N VAL A 15 -36.62 -14.43 -42.17
CA VAL A 15 -37.48 -13.22 -42.32
C VAL A 15 -38.83 -13.12 -41.55
N LYS A 16 -38.89 -12.05 -40.74
CA LYS A 16 -40.05 -11.23 -40.30
C LYS A 16 -41.20 -11.92 -39.56
N HIS A 17 -41.29 -11.68 -38.24
CA HIS A 17 -42.36 -10.89 -37.60
C HIS A 17 -42.32 -11.08 -36.08
N SER A 18 -42.04 -10.02 -35.33
CA SER A 18 -42.62 -9.71 -34.00
C SER A 18 -41.84 -8.56 -33.35
N LEU A 19 -41.95 -7.36 -33.92
CA LEU A 19 -41.34 -6.14 -33.37
C LEU A 19 -42.39 -5.07 -33.04
N THR A 20 -43.65 -5.46 -32.83
CA THR A 20 -44.77 -4.51 -32.73
C THR A 20 -45.43 -4.43 -31.35
N THR A 21 -44.97 -5.17 -30.34
CA THR A 21 -45.63 -5.17 -29.01
C THR A 21 -44.81 -4.53 -27.88
N LEU A 22 -43.58 -4.06 -28.13
CA LEU A 22 -42.70 -3.49 -27.09
C LEU A 22 -42.47 -1.96 -27.19
N ARG A 23 -43.21 -1.28 -28.07
CA ARG A 23 -43.09 0.19 -28.27
C ARG A 23 -44.06 1.04 -27.43
N GLN A 24 -45.06 0.44 -26.78
CA GLN A 24 -46.05 1.19 -25.99
C GLN A 24 -45.65 1.43 -24.52
N PHE A 25 -44.54 0.86 -24.04
CA PHE A 25 -44.16 0.96 -22.62
C PHE A 25 -43.28 2.17 -22.26
N PHE A 26 -42.63 2.84 -23.22
CA PHE A 26 -41.59 3.85 -22.94
C PHE A 26 -41.99 5.31 -23.24
N HIS A 27 -43.28 5.61 -23.43
CA HIS A 27 -43.73 6.93 -23.87
C HIS A 27 -44.06 7.94 -22.75
N ILE A 28 -43.79 7.66 -21.46
CA ILE A 28 -44.36 8.45 -20.34
C ILE A 28 -43.36 9.28 -19.51
N TYR A 29 -42.04 9.17 -19.62
CA TYR A 29 -41.15 10.07 -18.83
C TYR A 29 -40.02 10.69 -19.65
N GLY A 30 -40.07 12.03 -19.76
CA GLY A 30 -38.87 12.87 -19.91
C GLY A 30 -38.72 13.64 -21.22
N GLY A 31 -39.73 14.42 -21.64
CA GLY A 31 -39.57 15.43 -22.68
C GLY A 31 -39.25 16.83 -22.13
N ARG A 32 -38.72 17.67 -23.04
CA ARG A 32 -38.68 19.16 -23.11
C ARG A 32 -37.49 19.88 -22.43
N VAL A 33 -36.79 20.86 -23.00
CA VAL A 33 -36.77 21.67 -24.27
C VAL A 33 -35.33 22.23 -24.33
N ALA A 34 -34.49 21.97 -25.34
CA ALA A 34 -34.38 22.54 -26.69
C ALA A 34 -33.79 23.96 -26.81
N SER A 35 -32.81 24.07 -27.72
CA SER A 35 -32.46 25.22 -28.58
C SER A 35 -31.71 26.38 -27.90
N THR A 36 -30.78 27.11 -28.53
CA THR A 36 -30.68 27.56 -29.94
C THR A 36 -29.25 28.05 -30.21
N LEU A 37 -28.62 27.64 -31.33
CA LEU A 37 -27.96 28.52 -32.32
C LEU A 37 -27.11 27.69 -33.30
N ALA A 38 -27.74 27.36 -34.41
CA ALA A 38 -27.05 27.14 -35.67
C ALA A 38 -26.45 28.47 -36.15
N ASN A 39 -25.18 28.48 -36.58
CA ASN A 39 -24.87 28.67 -38.00
C ASN A 39 -23.36 28.80 -38.32
N LYS A 40 -22.99 28.02 -39.35
CA LYS A 40 -22.05 28.28 -40.45
C LYS A 40 -20.55 27.91 -40.32
N CYS A 41 -20.19 27.05 -41.28
CA CYS A 41 -18.91 26.88 -41.98
C CYS A 41 -17.94 25.77 -41.49
N THR A 42 -18.12 24.60 -42.16
CA THR A 42 -17.09 23.80 -42.85
C THR A 42 -15.79 23.46 -42.10
N THR A 43 -15.78 22.28 -41.49
CA THR A 43 -14.75 21.21 -41.65
C THR A 43 -15.24 19.99 -40.87
N GLY A 44 -15.95 19.10 -41.57
CA GLY A 44 -16.39 17.83 -41.02
C GLY A 44 -15.35 16.76 -41.32
N VAL A 45 -14.68 16.26 -40.28
CA VAL A 45 -14.27 14.87 -40.01
C VAL A 45 -13.50 14.95 -38.69
N PHE A 46 -14.17 14.88 -37.52
CA PHE A 46 -13.56 14.42 -36.26
C PHE A 46 -14.53 14.27 -35.07
N VAL A 47 -15.78 14.76 -35.17
CA VAL A 47 -16.72 14.73 -34.03
C VAL A 47 -17.61 13.47 -33.99
N ASP A 48 -17.66 12.68 -35.06
CA ASP A 48 -18.65 11.59 -35.20
C ASP A 48 -18.27 10.26 -34.52
N SER A 49 -17.11 10.22 -33.83
CA SER A 49 -16.63 9.03 -33.13
C SER A 49 -16.90 9.03 -31.63
N VAL A 50 -17.09 10.19 -30.98
CA VAL A 50 -17.25 10.25 -29.51
C VAL A 50 -18.70 10.00 -29.10
N GLU A 51 -19.68 10.51 -29.85
CA GLU A 51 -21.11 10.24 -29.56
C GLU A 51 -21.49 8.76 -29.80
N ARG A 52 -20.82 8.09 -30.75
CA ARG A 52 -21.00 6.65 -30.97
C ARG A 52 -20.48 5.80 -29.80
N PHE A 53 -19.49 6.27 -29.03
CA PHE A 53 -19.02 5.56 -27.84
C PHE A 53 -19.99 5.66 -26.66
N HIS A 54 -20.72 6.77 -26.51
CA HIS A 54 -21.73 6.91 -25.46
C HIS A 54 -23.02 6.15 -25.76
N LEU A 55 -23.41 5.99 -27.02
CA LEU A 55 -24.60 5.21 -27.40
C LEU A 55 -24.39 3.68 -27.37
N VAL A 56 -23.15 3.19 -27.47
CA VAL A 56 -22.84 1.74 -27.43
C VAL A 56 -22.70 1.22 -25.99
N ALA A 57 -22.43 2.09 -25.01
CA ALA A 57 -22.30 1.71 -23.60
C ALA A 57 -23.63 1.29 -22.93
N GLN A 58 -24.78 1.49 -23.60
CA GLN A 58 -26.10 1.21 -23.01
C GLN A 58 -26.78 -0.10 -23.46
N ARG A 59 -26.10 -1.01 -24.17
CA ARG A 59 -26.65 -2.33 -24.47
C ARG A 59 -25.63 -3.45 -24.26
N ASN A 60 -25.74 -4.11 -23.10
CA ASN A 60 -25.15 -5.42 -22.81
C ASN A 60 -25.34 -6.39 -23.99
N GLY A 61 -24.24 -6.94 -24.53
CA GLY A 61 -24.30 -7.82 -25.69
C GLY A 61 -22.95 -8.23 -26.31
N ARG A 62 -22.14 -8.96 -25.53
CA ARG A 62 -21.06 -9.90 -25.91
C ARG A 62 -19.76 -9.33 -26.54
N LEU A 63 -18.79 -9.12 -25.65
CA LEU A 63 -17.33 -9.06 -25.88
C LEU A 63 -16.79 -10.05 -26.92
N LEU A 64 -17.26 -11.30 -26.86
CA LEU A 64 -16.83 -12.38 -27.73
C LEU A 64 -17.12 -12.08 -29.22
N GLN A 65 -18.27 -11.47 -29.50
CA GLN A 65 -18.69 -11.15 -30.86
C GLN A 65 -17.85 -10.02 -31.46
N MET A 66 -17.48 -9.03 -30.64
CA MET A 66 -16.50 -8.02 -31.05
C MET A 66 -15.13 -8.63 -31.30
N PHE A 67 -14.66 -9.55 -30.46
CA PHE A 67 -13.36 -10.22 -30.64
C PHE A 67 -13.33 -11.10 -31.90
N GLU A 68 -14.40 -11.85 -32.17
CA GLU A 68 -14.58 -12.65 -33.40
C GLU A 68 -14.64 -11.77 -34.66
N ASP A 69 -15.33 -10.62 -34.59
CA ASP A 69 -15.37 -9.65 -35.68
C ASP A 69 -14.01 -8.98 -35.91
N LEU A 70 -13.23 -8.75 -34.85
CA LEU A 70 -11.87 -8.22 -34.95
C LEU A 70 -10.92 -9.24 -35.58
N GLN A 71 -11.02 -10.53 -35.22
CA GLN A 71 -10.25 -11.61 -35.85
C GLN A 71 -10.60 -11.76 -37.34
N LYS A 72 -11.88 -11.62 -37.71
CA LYS A 72 -12.33 -11.66 -39.11
C LYS A 72 -11.82 -10.49 -39.96
N LYS A 73 -11.73 -9.28 -39.39
CA LYS A 73 -11.29 -8.06 -40.11
C LYS A 73 -9.78 -7.97 -40.35
N THR A 74 -8.95 -8.61 -39.53
CA THR A 74 -7.47 -8.66 -39.71
C THR A 74 -6.96 -9.27 -41.03
N LYS A 75 -7.84 -9.73 -41.92
CA LYS A 75 -7.49 -10.28 -43.23
C LYS A 75 -7.21 -9.22 -44.31
N GLU A 76 -7.60 -7.96 -44.13
CA GLU A 76 -7.43 -6.92 -45.15
C GLU A 76 -6.66 -5.72 -44.56
N ASN A 77 -5.36 -5.63 -44.88
CA ASN A 77 -4.39 -4.59 -44.46
C ASN A 77 -3.86 -4.68 -43.01
N PRO A 78 -2.79 -5.48 -42.76
CA PRO A 78 -2.48 -6.03 -41.43
C PRO A 78 -2.01 -5.00 -40.39
N GLN A 79 -1.13 -4.05 -40.73
CA GLN A 79 -0.38 -3.32 -39.70
C GLN A 79 -1.16 -2.17 -39.04
N ARG A 80 -1.99 -1.45 -39.80
CA ARG A 80 -2.74 -0.29 -39.28
C ARG A 80 -4.03 -0.73 -38.56
N GLU A 81 -4.69 -1.78 -39.05
CA GLU A 81 -5.93 -2.29 -38.45
C GLU A 81 -5.71 -3.13 -37.19
N GLN A 82 -4.58 -3.86 -37.11
CA GLN A 82 -4.21 -4.66 -35.94
C GLN A 82 -3.83 -3.78 -34.72
N LEU A 83 -3.29 -2.58 -34.95
CA LEU A 83 -3.06 -1.57 -33.91
C LEU A 83 -4.38 -0.97 -33.38
N VAL A 84 -5.32 -0.64 -34.27
CA VAL A 84 -6.63 -0.08 -33.90
C VAL A 84 -7.50 -1.11 -33.17
N SER A 85 -7.47 -2.38 -33.59
CA SER A 85 -8.17 -3.48 -32.90
C SER A 85 -7.58 -3.77 -31.52
N SER A 86 -6.25 -3.70 -31.39
CA SER A 86 -5.55 -3.84 -30.11
C SER A 86 -5.94 -2.76 -29.11
N PHE A 87 -6.05 -1.52 -29.57
CA PHE A 87 -6.41 -0.38 -28.73
C PHE A 87 -7.83 -0.50 -28.18
N CYS A 88 -8.79 -0.91 -29.02
CA CYS A 88 -10.17 -1.11 -28.58
C CYS A 88 -10.31 -2.25 -27.56
N LEU A 89 -9.61 -3.37 -27.76
CA LEU A 89 -9.61 -4.49 -26.82
C LEU A 89 -8.95 -4.12 -25.48
N VAL A 90 -7.74 -3.54 -25.53
CA VAL A 90 -7.00 -3.09 -24.33
C VAL A 90 -7.81 -2.07 -23.55
N ARG A 91 -8.38 -1.06 -24.23
CA ARG A 91 -9.21 -0.04 -23.59
C ARG A 91 -10.46 -0.64 -22.96
N LYS A 92 -11.07 -1.63 -23.61
CA LYS A 92 -12.23 -2.33 -23.05
C LYS A 92 -11.86 -3.10 -21.79
N ILE A 93 -10.76 -3.87 -21.81
CA ILE A 93 -10.23 -4.56 -20.63
C ILE A 93 -9.95 -3.57 -19.49
N GLN A 94 -9.35 -2.41 -19.79
CA GLN A 94 -9.05 -1.39 -18.78
C GLN A 94 -10.31 -0.79 -18.12
N MET A 95 -11.43 -0.75 -18.83
CA MET A 95 -12.69 -0.18 -18.34
C MET A 95 -13.58 -1.23 -17.66
N GLU A 96 -13.35 -2.53 -17.90
CA GLU A 96 -14.23 -3.61 -17.46
C GLU A 96 -14.26 -3.77 -15.94
N THR A 97 -15.44 -3.81 -15.34
CA THR A 97 -15.61 -3.92 -13.87
C THR A 97 -15.98 -5.33 -13.44
N GLU A 98 -16.52 -6.14 -14.35
CA GLU A 98 -17.00 -7.48 -14.02
C GLU A 98 -15.88 -8.52 -14.10
N LEU A 99 -15.60 -9.17 -12.97
CA LEU A 99 -14.56 -10.20 -12.87
C LEU A 99 -14.84 -11.39 -13.80
N ALA A 100 -16.11 -11.77 -13.95
CA ALA A 100 -16.51 -12.87 -14.83
C ALA A 100 -16.16 -12.57 -16.30
N GLU A 101 -16.41 -11.35 -16.77
CA GLU A 101 -16.09 -10.95 -18.14
C GLU A 101 -14.58 -10.91 -18.39
N LEU A 102 -13.79 -10.45 -17.41
CA LEU A 102 -12.33 -10.50 -17.50
C LEU A 102 -11.79 -11.94 -17.57
N LEU A 103 -12.39 -12.87 -16.82
CA LEU A 103 -12.02 -14.28 -16.84
C LEU A 103 -12.41 -14.96 -18.16
N ASP A 104 -13.53 -14.57 -18.77
CA ASP A 104 -13.93 -15.05 -20.08
C ASP A 104 -12.94 -14.58 -21.18
N ILE A 105 -12.51 -13.31 -21.12
CA ILE A 105 -11.45 -12.81 -22.03
C ILE A 105 -10.13 -13.57 -21.78
N TYR A 106 -9.78 -13.81 -20.52
CA TYR A 106 -8.59 -14.60 -20.19
C TYR A 106 -8.68 -16.03 -20.77
N ASP A 107 -9.83 -16.70 -20.69
CA ASP A 107 -9.98 -18.06 -21.21
C ASP A 107 -9.77 -18.17 -22.72
N VAL A 108 -10.04 -17.09 -23.46
CA VAL A 108 -9.74 -16.97 -24.89
C VAL A 108 -8.24 -16.77 -25.14
N LEU A 109 -7.56 -15.98 -24.30
CA LEU A 109 -6.16 -15.56 -24.53
C LEU A 109 -5.09 -16.42 -23.84
N LYS A 110 -5.47 -17.31 -22.90
CA LYS A 110 -4.53 -18.07 -22.06
C LYS A 110 -3.61 -19.04 -22.81
N ASN A 111 -4.04 -19.52 -23.98
CA ASN A 111 -3.31 -20.53 -24.76
C ASN A 111 -2.22 -19.92 -25.66
N ASP A 112 -2.25 -18.61 -25.89
CA ASP A 112 -1.34 -17.89 -26.79
C ASP A 112 -0.02 -17.55 -26.07
N SER A 113 0.77 -18.60 -25.76
CA SER A 113 2.00 -18.49 -24.95
C SER A 113 3.26 -18.11 -25.73
N ARG A 114 3.34 -18.44 -27.03
CA ARG A 114 4.43 -18.04 -27.94
C ARG A 114 3.94 -16.98 -28.91
N ILE A 115 4.13 -15.72 -28.52
CA ILE A 115 3.60 -14.58 -29.26
C ILE A 115 4.59 -14.24 -30.39
N ALA A 116 4.13 -14.35 -31.62
CA ALA A 116 4.91 -13.97 -32.79
C ALA A 116 5.10 -12.44 -32.83
N LEU A 117 6.27 -11.98 -33.30
CA LEU A 117 6.64 -10.56 -33.34
C LEU A 117 5.62 -9.68 -34.09
N ASN A 118 4.86 -10.28 -35.01
CA ASN A 118 3.83 -9.64 -35.82
C ASN A 118 2.43 -9.62 -35.18
N ASN A 119 2.25 -10.09 -33.94
CA ASN A 119 0.95 -10.06 -33.25
C ASN A 119 1.09 -9.67 -31.77
N LEU A 120 1.56 -8.45 -31.51
CA LEU A 120 1.74 -7.90 -30.16
C LEU A 120 0.41 -7.59 -29.44
N THR A 121 -0.70 -7.53 -30.18
CA THR A 121 -2.05 -7.27 -29.65
C THR A 121 -2.43 -8.21 -28.51
N VAL A 122 -2.08 -9.49 -28.64
CA VAL A 122 -2.36 -10.51 -27.61
C VAL A 122 -1.55 -10.22 -26.35
N LEU A 123 -0.26 -9.89 -26.49
CA LEU A 123 0.60 -9.55 -25.34
C LEU A 123 0.08 -8.31 -24.62
N TYR A 124 -0.35 -7.28 -25.36
CA TYR A 124 -0.86 -6.04 -24.78
C TYR A 124 -2.17 -6.28 -24.03
N ALA A 125 -3.07 -7.09 -24.59
CA ALA A 125 -4.29 -7.52 -23.92
C ALA A 125 -4.01 -8.34 -22.65
N GLN A 126 -3.04 -9.26 -22.68
CA GLN A 126 -2.62 -10.04 -21.51
C GLN A 126 -2.04 -9.16 -20.39
N VAL A 127 -1.21 -8.17 -20.73
CA VAL A 127 -0.69 -7.18 -19.76
C VAL A 127 -1.84 -6.34 -19.18
N ALA A 128 -2.77 -5.90 -20.02
CA ALA A 128 -3.95 -5.16 -19.59
C ALA A 128 -4.84 -5.99 -18.65
N LEU A 129 -5.06 -7.28 -18.95
CA LEU A 129 -5.80 -8.20 -18.09
C LEU A 129 -5.14 -8.33 -16.72
N LEU A 130 -3.84 -8.63 -16.69
CA LEU A 130 -3.09 -8.76 -15.45
C LEU A 130 -3.20 -7.48 -14.60
N HIS A 131 -3.02 -6.32 -15.23
CA HIS A 131 -3.12 -5.03 -14.55
C HIS A 131 -4.54 -4.75 -14.03
N ARG A 132 -5.58 -5.07 -14.82
CA ARG A 132 -6.97 -4.84 -14.43
C ARG A 132 -7.42 -5.76 -13.29
N LEU A 133 -7.12 -7.05 -13.38
CA LEU A 133 -7.37 -8.02 -12.30
C LEU A 133 -6.72 -7.56 -11.00
N ALA A 134 -5.50 -7.01 -11.08
CA ALA A 134 -4.81 -6.44 -9.93
C ALA A 134 -5.53 -5.22 -9.35
N SER A 135 -6.01 -4.32 -10.21
CA SER A 135 -6.75 -3.11 -9.80
C SER A 135 -8.07 -3.44 -9.12
N LEU A 136 -8.82 -4.42 -9.63
CA LEU A 136 -10.09 -4.83 -9.00
C LEU A 136 -9.84 -5.47 -7.64
N LYS A 137 -8.86 -6.38 -7.54
CA LYS A 137 -8.46 -6.95 -6.24
C LYS A 137 -8.06 -5.86 -5.24
N ALA A 138 -7.38 -4.80 -5.69
CA ALA A 138 -7.00 -3.68 -4.83
C ALA A 138 -8.20 -2.89 -4.29
N GLN A 139 -9.28 -2.80 -5.05
CA GLN A 139 -10.53 -2.12 -4.67
C GLN A 139 -11.40 -3.01 -3.77
N GLU A 140 -11.41 -4.32 -4.00
CA GLU A 140 -12.17 -5.31 -3.21
C GLU A 140 -11.65 -5.48 -1.76
N VAL A 141 -10.43 -5.02 -1.43
CA VAL A 141 -9.96 -4.99 -0.03
C VAL A 141 -10.88 -4.15 0.90
N GLN A 142 -11.82 -3.37 0.35
CA GLN A 142 -12.87 -2.68 1.11
C GLN A 142 -14.11 -3.53 1.45
N TYR A 143 -14.35 -4.67 0.80
CA TYR A 143 -15.48 -5.57 1.08
C TYR A 143 -15.03 -7.04 0.99
N LYS A 144 -15.08 -7.76 2.13
CA LYS A 144 -14.73 -9.19 2.23
C LYS A 144 -15.43 -10.03 1.14
N CYS A 145 -14.68 -10.63 0.21
CA CYS A 145 -14.88 -12.03 -0.17
C CYS A 145 -13.72 -12.66 -0.95
N THR A 146 -13.47 -13.92 -0.59
CA THR A 146 -12.85 -15.06 -1.33
C THR A 146 -11.67 -14.83 -2.26
N SER A 147 -10.55 -15.47 -1.89
CA SER A 147 -9.55 -15.99 -2.82
C SER A 147 -10.23 -16.92 -3.84
N ASP A 148 -10.70 -16.38 -4.96
CA ASP A 148 -11.09 -17.21 -6.08
C ASP A 148 -9.82 -17.85 -6.67
N ASP A 149 -9.62 -19.14 -6.41
CA ASP A 149 -8.49 -19.92 -6.91
C ASP A 149 -8.30 -19.75 -8.43
N ARG A 150 -9.39 -19.47 -9.16
CA ARG A 150 -9.35 -19.20 -10.60
C ARG A 150 -8.63 -17.88 -10.93
N VAL A 151 -8.85 -16.82 -10.16
CA VAL A 151 -8.17 -15.52 -10.37
C VAL A 151 -6.68 -15.62 -10.07
N ILE A 152 -6.32 -16.34 -9.01
CA ILE A 152 -4.92 -16.59 -8.65
C ILE A 152 -4.23 -17.39 -9.76
N SER A 153 -4.86 -18.47 -10.24
CA SER A 153 -4.35 -19.30 -11.34
C SER A 153 -4.17 -18.50 -12.63
N ALA A 154 -5.20 -17.72 -13.02
CA ALA A 154 -5.15 -16.86 -14.20
C ALA A 154 -4.03 -15.82 -14.12
N THR A 155 -3.89 -15.18 -12.96
CA THR A 155 -2.83 -14.21 -12.68
C THR A 155 -1.44 -14.82 -12.82
N VAL A 156 -1.21 -15.99 -12.22
CA VAL A 156 0.09 -16.68 -12.27
C VAL A 156 0.42 -17.08 -13.71
N ASN A 157 -0.57 -17.56 -14.46
CA ASN A 157 -0.41 -17.89 -15.88
C ASN A 157 -0.02 -16.65 -16.71
N LEU A 158 -0.76 -15.54 -16.58
CA LEU A 158 -0.46 -14.28 -17.28
C LEU A 158 0.93 -13.74 -16.91
N ALA A 159 1.30 -13.74 -15.62
CA ALA A 159 2.61 -13.29 -15.18
C ALA A 159 3.75 -14.12 -15.80
N ASN A 160 3.56 -15.44 -15.94
CA ASN A 160 4.51 -16.32 -16.61
C ASN A 160 4.60 -16.05 -18.12
N ILE A 161 3.47 -15.90 -18.81
CA ILE A 161 3.45 -15.58 -20.24
C ILE A 161 4.17 -14.26 -20.50
N ILE A 162 3.88 -13.22 -19.72
CA ILE A 162 4.52 -11.92 -19.87
C ILE A 162 6.01 -12.01 -19.54
N ARG A 163 6.41 -12.79 -18.52
CA ARG A 163 7.82 -13.04 -18.21
C ARG A 163 8.57 -13.66 -19.39
N TRP A 164 8.03 -14.69 -20.03
CA TRP A 164 8.64 -15.35 -21.19
C TRP A 164 8.75 -14.41 -22.40
N ASN A 165 7.78 -13.52 -22.58
CA ASN A 165 7.73 -12.56 -23.68
C ASN A 165 8.26 -11.16 -23.31
N SER A 166 8.89 -11.01 -22.15
CA SER A 166 9.27 -9.70 -21.57
C SER A 166 10.18 -8.84 -22.45
N ARG A 167 10.96 -9.44 -23.34
CA ARG A 167 11.78 -8.73 -24.34
C ARG A 167 10.93 -7.95 -25.36
N LEU A 168 9.71 -8.41 -25.62
CA LEU A 168 8.75 -7.77 -26.53
C LEU A 168 7.90 -6.69 -25.83
N CYS A 169 7.96 -6.63 -24.49
CA CYS A 169 7.21 -5.63 -23.74
C CYS A 169 7.80 -4.22 -23.95
N GLU A 170 6.90 -3.25 -23.99
CA GLU A 170 7.24 -1.84 -23.91
C GLU A 170 7.52 -1.45 -22.45
N PRO A 171 8.22 -0.33 -22.20
CA PRO A 171 8.48 0.16 -20.84
C PRO A 171 7.22 0.24 -19.95
N THR A 172 6.11 0.78 -20.47
CA THR A 172 4.83 0.86 -19.75
C THR A 172 4.23 -0.53 -19.44
N HIS A 173 4.43 -1.50 -20.33
CA HIS A 173 4.03 -2.89 -20.08
C HIS A 173 4.84 -3.51 -18.92
N LEU A 174 6.15 -3.25 -18.85
CA LEU A 174 7.00 -3.73 -17.75
C LEU A 174 6.56 -3.13 -16.41
N ALA A 175 6.32 -1.81 -16.36
CA ALA A 175 5.83 -1.12 -15.18
C ALA A 175 4.46 -1.65 -14.72
N SER A 176 3.52 -1.79 -15.65
CA SER A 176 2.17 -2.32 -15.38
C SER A 176 2.18 -3.75 -14.87
N THR A 177 3.10 -4.57 -15.40
CA THR A 177 3.27 -5.97 -15.00
C THR A 177 3.78 -6.09 -13.57
N VAL A 178 4.88 -5.43 -13.22
CA VAL A 178 5.41 -5.50 -11.85
C VAL A 178 4.44 -4.90 -10.82
N HIS A 179 3.73 -3.84 -11.20
CA HIS A 179 2.68 -3.24 -10.39
C HIS A 179 1.50 -4.20 -10.15
N GLY A 180 1.07 -4.92 -11.20
CA GLY A 180 0.02 -5.92 -11.11
C GLY A 180 0.44 -7.11 -10.23
N ILE A 181 1.62 -7.67 -10.47
CA ILE A 181 2.20 -8.76 -9.68
C ILE A 181 2.28 -8.39 -8.18
N ALA A 182 2.72 -7.17 -7.86
CA ALA A 182 2.81 -6.68 -6.49
C ALA A 182 1.43 -6.53 -5.81
N HIS A 183 0.42 -6.02 -6.53
CA HIS A 183 -0.95 -5.90 -6.04
C HIS A 183 -1.63 -7.25 -5.82
N LEU A 184 -1.31 -8.23 -6.67
CA LEU A 184 -1.85 -9.58 -6.57
C LEU A 184 -1.18 -10.40 -5.47
N GLU A 185 -0.11 -9.88 -4.86
CA GLU A 185 0.65 -10.47 -3.77
C GLU A 185 1.20 -11.86 -4.12
N LEU A 186 1.66 -12.02 -5.36
CA LEU A 186 2.32 -13.25 -5.79
C LEU A 186 3.60 -13.45 -4.98
N LYS A 187 3.71 -14.62 -4.33
CA LYS A 187 4.79 -14.93 -3.38
C LYS A 187 6.17 -15.13 -4.03
N ASP A 188 6.21 -15.42 -5.32
CA ASP A 188 7.47 -15.71 -6.02
C ASP A 188 8.26 -14.43 -6.33
N LEU A 189 9.30 -14.17 -5.54
CA LEU A 189 10.20 -13.03 -5.75
C LEU A 189 11.06 -13.16 -7.02
N SER A 190 11.07 -14.31 -7.70
CA SER A 190 11.82 -14.51 -8.95
C SER A 190 11.31 -13.61 -10.09
N TYR A 191 10.03 -13.20 -10.06
CA TYR A 191 9.49 -12.20 -10.98
C TYR A 191 10.22 -10.86 -10.84
N PHE A 192 10.41 -10.37 -9.62
CA PHE A 192 11.08 -9.09 -9.38
C PHE A 192 12.57 -9.16 -9.76
N ILE A 193 13.24 -10.29 -9.57
CA ILE A 193 14.62 -10.47 -10.05
C ILE A 193 14.69 -10.41 -11.59
N HIS A 194 13.73 -11.04 -12.27
CA HIS A 194 13.66 -11.05 -13.74
C HIS A 194 13.36 -9.66 -14.30
N PHE A 195 12.27 -9.03 -13.85
CA PHE A 195 11.85 -7.73 -14.35
C PHE A 195 12.77 -6.59 -13.92
N ASP A 196 13.51 -6.72 -12.83
CA ASP A 196 14.59 -5.79 -12.47
C ASP A 196 15.63 -5.70 -13.60
N LYS A 197 16.10 -6.85 -14.09
CA LYS A 197 17.07 -6.93 -15.19
C LYS A 197 16.47 -6.38 -16.48
N GLU A 198 15.21 -6.72 -16.77
CA GLU A 198 14.55 -6.28 -17.99
C GLU A 198 14.26 -4.77 -17.99
N ILE A 199 13.83 -4.20 -16.86
CA ILE A 199 13.62 -2.74 -16.74
C ILE A 199 14.94 -2.00 -16.94
N ARG A 200 16.02 -2.49 -16.32
CA ARG A 200 17.35 -1.88 -16.44
C ARG A 200 18.02 -2.06 -17.80
N SER A 201 17.53 -2.96 -18.65
CA SER A 201 18.04 -3.12 -20.02
C SER A 201 17.46 -2.08 -20.98
N ARG A 202 16.41 -1.35 -20.57
CA ARG A 202 15.75 -0.33 -21.40
C ARG A 202 16.35 1.05 -21.18
N ASN A 203 16.16 1.92 -22.16
CA ASN A 203 16.48 3.33 -22.00
C ASN A 203 15.53 3.97 -20.97
N PRO A 204 16.03 4.54 -19.86
CA PRO A 204 15.19 5.12 -18.81
C PRO A 204 14.29 6.27 -19.30
N THR A 205 14.66 6.98 -20.36
CA THR A 205 13.86 8.10 -20.91
C THR A 205 12.54 7.65 -21.53
N LEU A 206 12.39 6.35 -21.84
CA LEU A 206 11.16 5.80 -22.44
C LEU A 206 10.07 5.49 -21.40
N PHE A 207 10.39 5.52 -20.10
CA PHE A 207 9.40 5.34 -19.05
C PHE A 207 8.71 6.67 -18.76
N THR A 208 7.38 6.68 -18.63
CA THR A 208 6.65 7.87 -18.16
C THR A 208 6.89 8.11 -16.67
N ASN A 209 6.52 9.29 -16.15
CA ASN A 209 6.62 9.59 -14.71
C ASN A 209 5.78 8.58 -13.90
N ALA A 210 4.59 8.23 -14.39
CA ALA A 210 3.72 7.23 -13.81
C ALA A 210 4.37 5.83 -13.81
N ASP A 211 5.07 5.45 -14.90
CA ASP A 211 5.75 4.16 -14.98
C ASP A 211 6.85 4.03 -13.91
N LEU A 212 7.67 5.07 -13.73
CA LEU A 212 8.71 5.09 -12.70
C LEU A 212 8.09 4.95 -11.30
N ALA A 213 6.94 5.58 -11.08
CA ALA A 213 6.22 5.55 -9.80
C ALA A 213 5.59 4.18 -9.54
N MET A 214 5.01 3.56 -10.56
CA MET A 214 4.50 2.18 -10.50
C MET A 214 5.59 1.16 -10.21
N ILE A 215 6.77 1.30 -10.85
CA ILE A 215 7.93 0.45 -10.59
C ILE A 215 8.36 0.59 -9.13
N LEU A 216 8.63 1.81 -8.65
CA LEU A 216 9.07 1.98 -7.26
C LEU A 216 8.01 1.52 -6.26
N TRP A 217 6.74 1.83 -6.49
CA TRP A 217 5.66 1.36 -5.64
C TRP A 217 5.62 -0.18 -5.58
N ALA A 218 5.74 -0.87 -6.72
CA ALA A 218 5.69 -2.32 -6.77
C ALA A 218 6.79 -2.96 -5.91
N TYR A 219 8.03 -2.50 -6.10
CA TYR A 219 9.19 -3.00 -5.34
C TYR A 219 9.11 -2.61 -3.85
N GLY A 220 8.57 -1.43 -3.53
CA GLY A 220 8.31 -1.01 -2.16
C GLY A 220 7.22 -1.83 -1.47
N LYS A 221 6.15 -2.19 -2.19
CA LYS A 221 5.03 -3.00 -1.68
C LYS A 221 5.52 -4.38 -1.24
N VAL A 222 6.29 -5.07 -2.09
CA VAL A 222 6.90 -6.37 -1.76
C VAL A 222 8.18 -6.27 -0.93
N GLN A 223 8.60 -5.06 -0.55
CA GLN A 223 9.83 -4.78 0.20
C GLN A 223 11.10 -5.36 -0.44
N PHE A 224 11.14 -5.42 -1.77
CA PHE A 224 12.29 -5.95 -2.51
C PHE A 224 13.40 -4.89 -2.61
N ARG A 225 14.52 -5.15 -1.95
CA ARG A 225 15.69 -4.26 -1.89
C ARG A 225 16.63 -4.48 -3.08
N SER A 226 16.41 -3.75 -4.17
CA SER A 226 17.33 -3.70 -5.31
C SER A 226 18.02 -2.34 -5.40
N ARG A 227 19.23 -2.25 -4.81
CA ARG A 227 20.05 -1.03 -4.87
C ARG A 227 20.29 -0.53 -6.29
N VAL A 228 20.45 -1.45 -7.25
CA VAL A 228 20.78 -1.11 -8.64
C VAL A 228 19.55 -0.54 -9.36
N LEU A 229 18.37 -1.14 -9.19
CA LEU A 229 17.12 -0.62 -9.76
C LEU A 229 16.72 0.72 -9.14
N TYR A 230 16.78 0.84 -7.82
CA TYR A 230 16.46 2.09 -7.13
C TYR A 230 17.40 3.22 -7.60
N LYS A 231 18.71 2.94 -7.75
CA LYS A 231 19.66 3.90 -8.31
C LYS A 231 19.34 4.25 -9.77
N PHE A 232 18.99 3.29 -10.61
CA PHE A 232 18.61 3.50 -12.00
C PHE A 232 17.41 4.44 -12.11
N VAL A 233 16.31 4.12 -11.43
CA VAL A 233 15.09 4.94 -11.44
C VAL A 233 15.33 6.32 -10.81
N ARG A 234 16.11 6.39 -9.72
CA ARG A 234 16.47 7.67 -9.09
C ARG A 234 17.19 8.60 -10.04
N ASN A 235 18.17 8.09 -10.77
CA ASN A 235 18.97 8.92 -11.67
C ASN A 235 18.08 9.52 -12.76
N GLU A 236 17.12 8.75 -13.26
CA GLU A 236 16.13 9.25 -14.23
C GLU A 236 15.20 10.31 -13.62
N ILE A 237 14.65 10.07 -12.43
CA ILE A 237 13.82 11.07 -11.73
C ILE A 237 14.59 12.38 -11.53
N MET A 238 15.85 12.29 -11.11
CA MET A 238 16.72 13.44 -10.87
C MET A 238 17.16 14.17 -12.15
N ALA A 239 17.02 13.53 -13.32
CA ALA A 239 17.34 14.14 -14.61
C ALA A 239 16.15 14.90 -15.22
N ARG A 240 14.95 14.73 -14.66
CA ARG A 240 13.72 15.38 -15.13
C ARG A 240 13.38 16.60 -14.30
N ASP A 241 12.56 17.47 -14.88
CA ASP A 241 11.92 18.55 -14.16
C ASP A 241 10.85 17.97 -13.21
N LEU A 242 11.05 18.16 -11.91
CA LEU A 242 10.18 17.61 -10.86
C LEU A 242 8.80 18.28 -10.83
N SER A 243 8.66 19.49 -11.37
CA SER A 243 7.38 20.18 -11.48
C SER A 243 6.38 19.43 -12.37
N THR A 244 6.89 18.60 -13.30
CA THR A 244 6.09 17.76 -14.19
C THR A 244 5.49 16.53 -13.52
N PHE A 245 5.94 16.17 -12.31
CA PHE A 245 5.44 15.01 -11.59
C PHE A 245 4.17 15.34 -10.82
N HIS A 246 3.18 14.45 -10.89
CA HIS A 246 2.02 14.53 -10.01
C HIS A 246 2.42 14.21 -8.57
N ILE A 247 1.75 14.84 -7.60
CA ILE A 247 2.07 14.60 -6.18
C ILE A 247 1.93 13.13 -5.79
N LYS A 248 1.00 12.40 -6.42
CA LYS A 248 0.82 10.96 -6.21
C LYS A 248 2.08 10.16 -6.56
N GLU A 249 2.79 10.55 -7.62
CA GLU A 249 4.01 9.90 -8.07
C GLU A 249 5.15 10.18 -7.07
N ILE A 250 5.29 11.43 -6.63
CA ILE A 250 6.23 11.82 -5.56
C ILE A 250 5.97 11.01 -4.28
N CYS A 251 4.71 10.90 -3.87
CA CYS A 251 4.30 10.08 -2.72
C CYS A 251 4.69 8.61 -2.89
N GLN A 252 4.54 8.03 -4.09
CA GLN A 252 4.96 6.66 -4.37
C GLN A 252 6.48 6.48 -4.27
N PHE A 253 7.27 7.45 -4.73
CA PHE A 253 8.72 7.45 -4.56
C PHE A 253 9.09 7.46 -3.07
N LEU A 254 8.59 8.45 -2.33
CA LEU A 254 8.86 8.61 -0.89
C LEU A 254 8.49 7.34 -0.12
N TRP A 255 7.30 6.80 -0.38
CA TRP A 255 6.79 5.61 0.27
C TRP A 255 7.64 4.36 -0.01
N ALA A 256 8.04 4.15 -1.26
CA ALA A 256 8.86 3.01 -1.66
C ALA A 256 10.25 3.03 -1.01
N TYR A 257 10.91 4.20 -1.02
CA TYR A 257 12.21 4.37 -0.38
C TYR A 257 12.13 4.22 1.14
N ALA A 258 11.12 4.82 1.79
CA ALA A 258 10.91 4.70 3.23
C ALA A 258 10.68 3.24 3.65
N ARG A 259 9.88 2.48 2.89
CA ARG A 259 9.62 1.05 3.18
C ARG A 259 10.82 0.15 3.00
N THR A 260 11.65 0.41 2.00
CA THR A 260 12.81 -0.43 1.71
C THR A 260 14.07 0.00 2.46
N LEU A 261 14.07 1.20 3.05
CA LEU A 261 15.25 1.84 3.66
C LEU A 261 16.42 1.97 2.65
N GLU A 262 16.10 2.11 1.36
CA GLU A 262 17.10 2.32 0.32
C GLU A 262 17.72 3.71 0.40
N LYS A 263 19.00 3.82 0.00
CA LYS A 263 19.75 5.08 0.12
C LYS A 263 19.21 6.13 -0.87
N GLY A 264 18.44 7.09 -0.37
CA GLY A 264 17.78 8.12 -1.17
C GLY A 264 18.07 9.57 -0.76
N ALA A 265 19.05 9.84 0.12
CA ALA A 265 19.21 11.16 0.76
C ALA A 265 19.15 12.37 -0.20
N LYS A 266 19.86 12.31 -1.34
CA LYS A 266 19.82 13.37 -2.36
C LYS A 266 18.42 13.54 -2.99
N LEU A 267 17.75 12.43 -3.31
CA LEU A 267 16.39 12.46 -3.85
C LEU A 267 15.42 13.07 -2.84
N PHE A 268 15.50 12.68 -1.56
CA PHE A 268 14.66 13.25 -0.50
C PHE A 268 14.91 14.74 -0.31
N ALA A 269 16.16 15.20 -0.40
CA ALA A 269 16.44 16.63 -0.31
C ALA A 269 15.77 17.41 -1.44
N VAL A 270 15.87 16.95 -2.69
CA VAL A 270 15.27 17.65 -3.84
C VAL A 270 13.74 17.54 -3.84
N LEU A 271 13.18 16.35 -3.55
CA LEU A 271 11.73 16.18 -3.42
C LEU A 271 11.14 17.03 -2.30
N ARG A 272 11.90 17.31 -1.24
CA ARG A 272 11.44 18.19 -0.16
C ARG A 272 11.30 19.62 -0.66
N GLU A 273 12.29 20.15 -1.36
CA GLU A 273 12.21 21.51 -1.92
C GLU A 273 11.03 21.61 -2.89
N GLU A 274 10.88 20.65 -3.81
CA GLU A 274 9.74 20.57 -4.72
C GLU A 274 8.38 20.55 -3.98
N ILE A 275 8.26 19.76 -2.91
CA ILE A 275 7.01 19.72 -2.10
C ILE A 275 6.77 21.07 -1.41
N MET A 276 7.83 21.75 -0.96
CA MET A 276 7.72 23.04 -0.28
C MET A 276 7.40 24.20 -1.23
N GLU A 277 7.72 24.06 -2.52
CA GLU A 277 7.32 25.01 -3.58
C GLU A 277 5.86 24.81 -4.01
N ARG A 278 5.28 23.63 -3.76
CA ARG A 278 3.88 23.34 -4.07
C ARG A 278 2.92 23.94 -3.04
N ASP A 279 1.73 24.24 -3.53
CA ASP A 279 0.61 24.64 -2.68
C ASP A 279 0.06 23.44 -1.90
N LEU A 280 0.46 23.34 -0.62
CA LEU A 280 0.02 22.28 0.29
C LEU A 280 -1.50 22.26 0.50
N THR A 281 -2.21 23.37 0.26
CA THR A 281 -3.66 23.44 0.41
C THR A 281 -4.40 22.60 -0.62
N LYS A 282 -3.77 22.32 -1.77
CA LYS A 282 -4.32 21.49 -2.86
C LYS A 282 -4.03 20.01 -2.69
N LEU A 283 -3.20 19.62 -1.72
CA LEU A 283 -2.85 18.22 -1.51
C LEU A 283 -3.95 17.51 -0.74
N GLU A 284 -4.29 16.29 -1.15
CA GLU A 284 -5.17 15.42 -0.36
C GLU A 284 -4.52 15.05 0.98
N GLU A 285 -5.34 14.80 2.02
CA GLU A 285 -4.90 14.41 3.36
C GLU A 285 -3.98 13.19 3.29
N ARG A 286 -4.33 12.21 2.46
CA ARG A 286 -3.52 11.00 2.27
C ARG A 286 -2.10 11.30 1.80
N SER A 287 -1.92 12.30 0.94
CA SER A 287 -0.60 12.71 0.46
C SER A 287 0.22 13.34 1.58
N LEU A 288 -0.39 14.22 2.39
CA LEU A 288 0.27 14.81 3.57
C LEU A 288 0.75 13.73 4.55
N ILE A 289 -0.07 12.71 4.79
CA ILE A 289 0.29 11.58 5.67
C ILE A 289 1.45 10.76 5.11
N ILE A 290 1.42 10.43 3.80
CA ILE A 290 2.50 9.66 3.18
C ILE A 290 3.81 10.44 3.25
N ILE A 291 3.77 11.75 2.93
CA ILE A 291 4.95 12.62 3.03
C ILE A 291 5.48 12.63 4.46
N LEU A 292 4.64 12.94 5.46
CA LEU A 292 5.05 12.96 6.87
C LEU A 292 5.69 11.64 7.30
N TRP A 293 5.00 10.52 7.04
CA TRP A 293 5.48 9.20 7.43
C TRP A 293 6.81 8.85 6.74
N SER A 294 6.92 9.06 5.43
CA SER A 294 8.14 8.74 4.70
C SER A 294 9.35 9.55 5.14
N TYR A 295 9.18 10.84 5.46
CA TYR A 295 10.27 11.65 6.03
C TYR A 295 10.58 11.26 7.48
N ALA A 296 9.57 10.83 8.26
CA ALA A 296 9.79 10.32 9.62
C ALA A 296 10.62 9.03 9.64
N GLU A 297 10.44 8.13 8.66
CA GLU A 297 11.24 6.89 8.57
C GLU A 297 12.70 7.14 8.17
N ILE A 298 12.95 8.15 7.33
CA ILE A 298 14.30 8.42 6.79
C ILE A 298 15.12 9.39 7.66
N GLY A 299 14.48 10.35 8.33
CA GLY A 299 15.12 11.20 9.36
C GLY A 299 16.06 12.30 8.87
N LEU A 300 15.83 12.89 7.69
CA LEU A 300 16.73 13.90 7.09
C LEU A 300 16.12 15.31 7.06
N ASN A 301 16.69 16.24 7.85
CA ASN A 301 16.40 17.69 7.86
C ASN A 301 14.90 18.03 7.67
N VAL A 302 14.05 17.34 8.45
CA VAL A 302 12.60 17.32 8.23
C VAL A 302 11.87 18.52 8.84
N LYS A 303 12.50 19.27 9.75
CA LYS A 303 11.84 20.28 10.58
C LYS A 303 11.09 21.36 9.77
N PRO A 304 11.65 21.96 8.70
CA PRO A 304 10.93 22.96 7.91
C PRO A 304 9.66 22.40 7.27
N LEU A 305 9.77 21.23 6.63
CA LEU A 305 8.64 20.54 6.00
C LEU A 305 7.56 20.19 7.02
N PHE A 306 7.95 19.62 8.17
CA PHE A 306 7.02 19.27 9.25
C PHE A 306 6.30 20.51 9.78
N ARG A 307 6.99 21.66 9.91
CA ARG A 307 6.35 22.92 10.31
C ARG A 307 5.28 23.36 9.30
N CYS A 308 5.56 23.30 8.00
CA CYS A 308 4.59 23.67 6.96
C CYS A 308 3.38 22.72 6.96
N ILE A 309 3.61 21.40 7.04
CA ILE A 309 2.52 20.42 7.09
C ILE A 309 1.71 20.57 8.39
N LYS A 310 2.35 20.89 9.52
CA LYS A 310 1.65 21.19 10.78
C LYS A 310 0.63 22.28 10.58
N LEU A 311 1.06 23.43 10.05
CA LEU A 311 0.20 24.59 9.85
C LEU A 311 -0.97 24.25 8.92
N GLU A 312 -0.72 23.46 7.87
CA GLU A 312 -1.78 23.03 6.96
C GLU A 312 -2.78 22.07 7.62
N ILE A 313 -2.32 21.10 8.42
CA ILE A 313 -3.20 20.19 9.17
C ILE A 313 -4.08 20.99 10.15
N LEU A 314 -3.49 21.92 10.90
CA LEU A 314 -4.21 22.78 11.84
C LEU A 314 -5.22 23.68 11.13
N ARG A 315 -4.86 24.24 9.97
CA ARG A 315 -5.75 25.07 9.15
C ARG A 315 -6.98 24.30 8.67
N ARG A 316 -6.83 23.03 8.27
CA ARG A 316 -7.97 22.17 7.89
C ARG A 316 -8.82 21.78 9.09
N GLY A 317 -8.19 21.59 10.24
CA GLY A 317 -8.78 20.98 11.42
C GLY A 317 -8.74 19.45 11.35
N LEU A 318 -8.63 18.82 12.52
CA LEU A 318 -8.38 17.38 12.65
C LEU A 318 -9.64 16.52 12.38
N ARG A 319 -10.83 17.14 12.35
CA ARG A 319 -12.11 16.51 11.97
C ARG A 319 -12.11 15.78 10.62
N PHE A 320 -11.28 16.20 9.68
CA PHE A 320 -11.17 15.57 8.35
C PHE A 320 -10.20 14.37 8.33
N PHE A 321 -9.49 14.12 9.43
CA PHE A 321 -8.54 13.02 9.54
C PHE A 321 -9.16 11.86 10.31
N THR A 322 -9.03 10.65 9.77
CA THR A 322 -9.41 9.41 10.47
C THR A 322 -8.51 9.17 11.69
N HIS A 323 -8.98 8.35 12.65
CA HIS A 323 -8.17 7.92 13.79
C HIS A 323 -6.80 7.35 13.36
N LYS A 324 -6.80 6.52 12.32
CA LYS A 324 -5.56 5.98 11.73
C LYS A 324 -4.62 7.10 11.25
N GLN A 325 -5.13 8.10 10.54
CA GLN A 325 -4.30 9.20 10.06
C GLN A 325 -3.77 10.06 11.21
N MET A 326 -4.58 10.34 12.24
CA MET A 326 -4.12 11.05 13.45
C MET A 326 -3.00 10.30 14.17
N ALA A 327 -3.10 8.97 14.30
CA ALA A 327 -2.02 8.14 14.84
C ALA A 327 -0.74 8.24 14.01
N GLN A 328 -0.85 8.23 12.68
CA GLN A 328 0.29 8.38 11.78
C GLN A 328 0.93 9.78 11.87
N ILE A 329 0.12 10.84 12.00
CA ILE A 329 0.61 12.20 12.24
C ILE A 329 1.40 12.22 13.54
N ALA A 330 0.78 11.86 14.68
CA ALA A 330 1.42 11.89 15.99
C ALA A 330 2.74 11.08 16.01
N SER A 331 2.72 9.88 15.44
CA SER A 331 3.90 9.00 15.37
C SER A 331 5.01 9.59 14.52
N SER A 332 4.69 10.25 13.41
CA SER A 332 5.70 10.87 12.54
C SER A 332 6.47 11.97 13.28
N TYR A 333 5.75 12.82 14.04
CA TYR A 333 6.37 13.89 14.84
C TYR A 333 7.18 13.31 16.00
N ALA A 334 6.65 12.30 16.68
CA ALA A 334 7.33 11.65 17.79
C ALA A 334 8.62 10.92 17.38
N GLN A 335 8.63 10.24 16.23
CA GLN A 335 9.82 9.56 15.68
C GLN A 335 10.95 10.55 15.40
N GLN A 336 10.60 11.79 15.02
CA GLN A 336 11.55 12.86 14.75
C GLN A 336 11.88 13.71 16.00
N GLY A 337 11.35 13.34 17.18
CA GLY A 337 11.54 14.09 18.43
C GLY A 337 10.95 15.50 18.39
N ILE A 338 10.00 15.78 17.49
CA ILE A 338 9.37 17.09 17.36
C ILE A 338 8.19 17.14 18.33
N ARG A 339 8.30 18.00 19.35
CA ARG A 339 7.29 18.11 20.41
C ARG A 339 5.97 18.66 19.88
N SER A 340 5.97 19.82 19.23
CA SER A 340 4.79 20.43 18.61
C SER A 340 3.52 20.41 19.49
N PRO A 341 3.54 21.02 20.69
CA PRO A 341 2.46 20.90 21.66
C PRO A 341 1.09 21.33 21.12
N GLU A 342 1.04 22.35 20.26
CA GLU A 342 -0.22 22.81 19.64
C GLU A 342 -0.88 21.71 18.79
N LEU A 343 -0.09 20.94 18.03
CA LEU A 343 -0.61 19.83 17.22
C LEU A 343 -1.10 18.69 18.09
N PHE A 344 -0.37 18.34 19.14
CA PHE A 344 -0.76 17.27 20.06
C PHE A 344 -2.01 17.65 20.86
N GLN A 345 -2.17 18.94 21.19
CA GLN A 345 -3.40 19.45 21.79
C GLN A 345 -4.60 19.28 20.86
N GLU A 346 -4.51 19.72 19.60
CA GLU A 346 -5.60 19.54 18.64
C GLU A 346 -5.94 18.07 18.38
N ILE A 347 -4.93 17.19 18.30
CA ILE A 347 -5.15 15.74 18.19
C ILE A 347 -5.88 15.21 19.43
N ALA A 348 -5.48 15.63 20.63
CA ALA A 348 -6.13 15.20 21.87
C ALA A 348 -7.58 15.68 21.93
N THR A 349 -7.82 16.96 21.65
CA THR A 349 -9.15 17.56 21.64
C THR A 349 -10.07 16.82 20.67
N GLU A 350 -9.65 16.63 19.43
CA GLU A 350 -10.45 15.92 18.42
C GLU A 350 -10.78 14.47 18.83
N ILE A 351 -9.80 13.74 19.39
CA ILE A 351 -10.02 12.37 19.86
C ILE A 351 -11.04 12.34 21.01
N ILE A 352 -10.94 13.27 21.96
CA ILE A 352 -11.85 13.39 23.09
C ILE A 352 -13.26 13.78 22.61
N GLU A 353 -13.38 14.74 21.70
CA GLU A 353 -14.64 15.20 21.14
C GLU A 353 -15.39 14.11 20.39
N ARG A 354 -14.66 13.23 19.68
CA ARG A 354 -15.27 12.04 19.05
C ARG A 354 -15.82 11.06 20.08
N GLY A 355 -15.28 11.04 21.30
CA GLY A 355 -15.67 10.19 22.42
C GLY A 355 -15.42 8.68 22.23
N LYS A 356 -15.33 8.21 20.98
CA LYS A 356 -15.08 6.82 20.60
C LYS A 356 -13.66 6.66 20.06
N LEU A 357 -12.86 5.85 20.76
CA LEU A 357 -11.51 5.47 20.37
C LEU A 357 -11.53 4.35 19.31
N ASP A 358 -11.96 4.69 18.10
CA ASP A 358 -12.02 3.77 16.95
C ASP A 358 -10.63 3.58 16.30
N PHE A 359 -9.70 3.03 17.09
CA PHE A 359 -8.34 2.69 16.69
C PHE A 359 -8.18 1.17 16.60
N ALA A 360 -7.47 0.70 15.58
CA ALA A 360 -6.85 -0.62 15.67
C ALA A 360 -5.78 -0.62 16.79
N PRO A 361 -5.47 -1.78 17.42
CA PRO A 361 -4.52 -1.88 18.53
C PRO A 361 -3.20 -1.13 18.30
N VAL A 362 -2.59 -1.33 17.12
CA VAL A 362 -1.35 -0.63 16.72
C VAL A 362 -1.53 0.90 16.71
N GLY A 363 -2.68 1.39 16.23
CA GLY A 363 -2.97 2.83 16.15
C GLY A 363 -3.09 3.49 17.52
N LEU A 364 -3.72 2.82 18.48
CA LEU A 364 -3.84 3.34 19.85
C LEU A 364 -2.48 3.40 20.54
N VAL A 365 -1.66 2.36 20.37
CA VAL A 365 -0.27 2.33 20.87
C VAL A 365 0.56 3.44 20.23
N MET A 366 0.40 3.68 18.93
CA MET A 366 1.08 4.79 18.24
C MET A 366 0.71 6.12 18.88
N ILE A 367 -0.57 6.39 19.16
CA ILE A 367 -0.99 7.61 19.86
C ILE A 367 -0.31 7.70 21.23
N VAL A 368 -0.52 6.72 22.11
CA VAL A 368 -0.01 6.80 23.49
C VAL A 368 1.51 6.95 23.54
N ASN A 369 2.24 6.17 22.74
CA ASN A 369 3.69 6.25 22.67
C ASN A 369 4.17 7.58 22.08
N SER A 370 3.42 8.17 21.14
CA SER A 370 3.77 9.48 20.56
C SER A 370 3.64 10.60 21.58
N PHE A 371 2.56 10.61 22.35
CA PHE A 371 2.33 11.58 23.42
C PHE A 371 3.41 11.44 24.51
N ALA A 372 3.78 10.21 24.87
CA ALA A 372 4.85 9.96 25.84
C ALA A 372 6.23 10.39 25.34
N LYS A 373 6.65 10.00 24.13
CA LYS A 373 7.95 10.37 23.55
C LYS A 373 8.13 11.88 23.40
N THR A 374 7.06 12.58 23.02
CA THR A 374 7.07 14.04 22.88
C THR A 374 6.85 14.76 24.21
N LYS A 375 6.47 14.03 25.26
CA LYS A 375 6.09 14.52 26.58
C LYS A 375 4.98 15.58 26.52
N ASN A 376 4.02 15.39 25.62
CA ASN A 376 2.78 16.17 25.58
C ASN A 376 1.70 15.35 26.28
N TYR A 377 1.56 15.49 27.59
CA TYR A 377 0.62 14.68 28.37
C TYR A 377 -0.70 15.42 28.55
N PHE A 378 -1.80 14.83 28.09
CA PHE A 378 -3.16 15.36 28.26
C PHE A 378 -3.95 14.41 29.15
N ARG A 379 -4.25 14.86 30.38
CA ARG A 379 -4.87 14.01 31.41
C ARG A 379 -6.18 13.40 30.95
N ASP A 380 -7.04 14.17 30.28
CA ASP A 380 -8.36 13.69 29.85
C ASP A 380 -8.27 12.64 28.75
N LEU A 381 -7.33 12.78 27.81
CA LEU A 381 -7.07 11.76 26.80
C LEU A 381 -6.55 10.47 27.45
N PHE A 382 -5.58 10.57 28.35
CA PHE A 382 -5.03 9.39 29.04
C PHE A 382 -6.09 8.69 29.89
N LYS A 383 -7.01 9.43 30.52
CA LYS A 383 -8.15 8.88 31.26
C LYS A 383 -9.15 8.18 30.35
N LEU A 384 -9.43 8.74 29.17
CA LEU A 384 -10.28 8.09 28.16
C LEU A 384 -9.68 6.76 27.69
N ILE A 385 -8.37 6.77 27.38
CA ILE A 385 -7.63 5.57 26.95
C ILE A 385 -7.58 4.53 28.08
N GLU A 386 -7.32 4.95 29.31
CA GLU A 386 -7.36 4.07 30.49
C GLU A 386 -8.73 3.39 30.63
N THR A 387 -9.82 4.16 30.50
CA THR A 387 -11.18 3.63 30.63
C THR A 387 -11.44 2.54 29.59
N GLN A 388 -11.01 2.75 28.35
CA GLN A 388 -11.09 1.74 27.29
C GLN A 388 -10.24 0.51 27.63
N LEU A 389 -8.96 0.68 27.96
CA LEU A 389 -8.06 -0.44 28.29
C LEU A 389 -8.54 -1.25 29.50
N LEU A 390 -9.21 -0.63 30.47
CA LEU A 390 -9.84 -1.32 31.60
C LEU A 390 -11.09 -2.10 31.20
N SER A 391 -11.83 -1.65 30.20
CA SER A 391 -13.03 -2.34 29.68
C SER A 391 -12.75 -3.45 28.66
N GLU A 392 -11.65 -3.36 27.92
CA GLU A 392 -11.31 -4.31 26.84
C GLU A 392 -10.51 -5.53 27.33
N GLU A 393 -10.58 -6.62 26.57
CA GLU A 393 -9.64 -7.73 26.72
C GLU A 393 -8.29 -7.39 26.09
N LEU A 394 -7.22 -7.54 26.86
CA LEU A 394 -5.86 -7.22 26.38
C LEU A 394 -5.27 -8.31 25.46
N SER A 395 -5.99 -9.40 25.21
CA SER A 395 -5.62 -10.50 24.31
C SER A 395 -5.44 -10.05 22.85
N LEU A 396 -6.05 -8.93 22.46
CA LEU A 396 -5.94 -8.32 21.13
C LEU A 396 -4.62 -7.56 20.92
N TYR A 397 -3.86 -7.33 21.99
CA TYR A 397 -2.60 -6.59 21.96
C TYR A 397 -1.41 -7.53 22.06
N GLU A 398 -0.41 -7.27 21.22
CA GLU A 398 0.87 -7.97 21.33
C GLU A 398 1.57 -7.59 22.64
N PRO A 399 2.40 -8.46 23.24
CA PRO A 399 3.06 -8.16 24.52
C PRO A 399 3.86 -6.86 24.50
N GLU A 400 4.54 -6.56 23.39
CA GLU A 400 5.28 -5.31 23.20
C GLU A 400 4.38 -4.07 23.24
N GLN A 401 3.13 -4.19 22.78
CA GLN A 401 2.16 -3.10 22.80
C GLN A 401 1.70 -2.80 24.23
N ILE A 402 1.48 -3.85 25.03
CA ILE A 402 1.13 -3.76 26.44
C ILE A 402 2.26 -3.09 27.25
N VAL A 403 3.52 -3.50 27.00
CA VAL A 403 4.70 -2.86 27.60
C VAL A 403 4.79 -1.38 27.23
N ARG A 404 4.49 -1.01 25.98
CA ARG A 404 4.49 0.39 25.55
C ARG A 404 3.40 1.22 26.22
N PHE A 405 2.21 0.67 26.47
CA PHE A 405 1.21 1.33 27.31
C PHE A 405 1.75 1.54 28.72
N LEU A 406 2.25 0.48 29.36
CA LEU A 406 2.78 0.55 30.73
C LEU A 406 3.85 1.64 30.85
N ARG A 407 4.82 1.66 29.93
CA ARG A 407 5.87 2.68 29.90
C ARG A 407 5.29 4.08 29.71
N ALA A 408 4.43 4.28 28.72
CA ALA A 408 3.91 5.60 28.40
C ALA A 408 3.07 6.20 29.54
N PHE A 409 2.24 5.39 30.22
CA PHE A 409 1.47 5.81 31.39
C PHE A 409 2.37 6.07 32.61
N ALA A 410 3.42 5.27 32.80
CA ALA A 410 4.42 5.50 33.86
C ALA A 410 5.20 6.80 33.62
N ASP A 411 5.70 7.03 32.40
CA ASP A 411 6.42 8.24 32.00
C ASP A 411 5.55 9.50 32.19
N ALA A 412 4.25 9.39 31.88
CA ALA A 412 3.27 10.46 32.09
C ALA A 412 2.96 10.74 33.56
N LYS A 413 3.34 9.84 34.48
CA LYS A 413 2.89 9.82 35.89
C LYS A 413 1.36 9.83 36.01
N LEU A 414 0.68 9.22 35.06
CA LEU A 414 -0.78 9.10 35.01
C LEU A 414 -1.25 7.65 35.18
N ILE A 415 -0.33 6.73 35.50
CA ILE A 415 -0.68 5.34 35.72
C ILE A 415 -1.46 5.15 37.03
N THR A 416 -2.64 4.55 36.95
CA THR A 416 -3.45 4.22 38.12
C THR A 416 -3.17 2.79 38.58
N ARG A 417 -3.55 2.50 39.83
CA ARG A 417 -3.40 1.15 40.40
C ARG A 417 -4.16 0.08 39.60
N PRO A 418 -5.44 0.25 39.21
CA PRO A 418 -6.15 -0.75 38.42
C PRO A 418 -5.51 -1.02 37.07
N LEU A 419 -5.12 0.04 36.34
CA LEU A 419 -4.50 -0.10 35.03
C LEU A 419 -3.14 -0.77 35.14
N PHE A 420 -2.32 -0.37 36.12
CA PHE A 420 -1.01 -0.97 36.36
C PHE A 420 -1.09 -2.48 36.50
N TYR A 421 -1.91 -2.97 37.44
CA TYR A 421 -2.03 -4.42 37.66
C TYR A 421 -2.60 -5.15 36.45
N LYS A 422 -3.60 -4.58 35.76
CA LYS A 422 -4.15 -5.17 34.54
C LYS A 422 -3.09 -5.36 33.44
N LEU A 423 -2.26 -4.35 33.21
CA LEU A 423 -1.17 -4.41 32.23
C LEU A 423 -0.07 -5.39 32.66
N THR A 424 0.35 -5.36 33.93
CA THR A 424 1.42 -6.23 34.42
C THR A 424 1.00 -7.70 34.47
N ASP A 425 -0.25 -7.99 34.81
CA ASP A 425 -0.80 -9.34 34.81
C ASP A 425 -0.88 -9.89 33.38
N ALA A 426 -1.30 -9.06 32.42
CA ALA A 426 -1.28 -9.43 31.01
C ALA A 426 0.14 -9.73 30.50
N ILE A 427 1.15 -8.94 30.93
CA ILE A 427 2.56 -9.22 30.59
C ILE A 427 3.05 -10.52 31.24
N MET A 428 2.70 -10.77 32.50
CA MET A 428 3.18 -11.90 33.31
C MET A 428 2.91 -13.28 32.68
N VAL A 429 1.79 -13.41 31.97
CA VAL A 429 1.33 -14.66 31.33
C VAL A 429 2.15 -15.00 30.08
N ASN A 430 2.84 -14.03 29.49
CA ASN A 430 3.63 -14.25 28.28
C ASN A 430 4.92 -15.01 28.55
N ASP A 431 5.43 -15.66 27.50
CA ASP A 431 6.77 -16.22 27.49
C ASP A 431 7.81 -15.11 27.25
N PHE A 432 8.60 -14.81 28.28
CA PHE A 432 9.63 -13.77 28.28
C PHE A 432 10.77 -14.10 27.29
N SER A 433 10.93 -15.36 26.91
CA SER A 433 11.91 -15.77 25.91
C SER A 433 11.60 -15.19 24.51
N THR A 434 10.33 -14.89 24.24
CA THR A 434 9.85 -14.35 22.96
C THR A 434 9.96 -12.83 22.85
N LEU A 435 10.11 -12.12 23.98
CA LEU A 435 10.23 -10.66 24.02
C LEU A 435 11.58 -10.23 23.46
N ASN A 436 11.62 -9.26 22.55
CA ASN A 436 12.90 -8.76 22.06
C ASN A 436 13.67 -7.93 23.13
N ASP A 437 14.98 -7.74 22.94
CA ASP A 437 15.84 -7.03 23.91
C ASP A 437 15.32 -5.61 24.20
N LEU A 438 14.84 -4.89 23.17
CA LEU A 438 14.26 -3.56 23.32
C LEU A 438 13.02 -3.57 24.22
N CYS A 439 12.10 -4.52 24.02
CA CYS A 439 10.88 -4.65 24.82
C CYS A 439 11.20 -4.87 26.30
N LEU A 440 12.21 -5.69 26.61
CA LEU A 440 12.66 -5.90 27.99
C LEU A 440 13.25 -4.62 28.61
N GLU A 441 13.99 -3.81 27.85
CA GLU A 441 14.47 -2.49 28.30
C GLU A 441 13.31 -1.51 28.55
N GLU A 442 12.32 -1.48 27.65
CA GLU A 442 11.12 -0.65 27.80
C GLU A 442 10.35 -1.06 29.08
N LEU A 443 10.25 -2.37 29.35
CA LEU A 443 9.60 -2.92 30.55
C LEU A 443 10.35 -2.54 31.83
N VAL A 444 11.67 -2.69 31.86
CA VAL A 444 12.50 -2.28 33.00
C VAL A 444 12.31 -0.80 33.30
N THR A 445 12.37 0.04 32.26
CA THR A 445 12.18 1.49 32.39
C THR A 445 10.80 1.81 32.97
N ALA A 446 9.76 1.13 32.47
CA ALA A 446 8.40 1.30 32.94
C ALA A 446 8.21 0.93 34.42
N LEU A 447 8.80 -0.19 34.84
CA LEU A 447 8.73 -0.67 36.22
C LEU A 447 9.48 0.27 37.18
N GLN A 448 10.68 0.72 36.80
CA GLN A 448 11.46 1.70 37.57
C GLN A 448 10.77 3.05 37.71
N GLY A 449 10.06 3.49 36.66
CA GLY A 449 9.32 4.75 36.65
C GLY A 449 8.00 4.71 37.41
N SER A 450 7.51 3.51 37.77
CA SER A 450 6.23 3.33 38.44
C SER A 450 6.37 3.37 39.96
N HIS A 451 5.38 3.97 40.64
CA HIS A 451 5.30 3.96 42.11
C HIS A 451 4.75 2.65 42.69
N PHE A 452 4.35 1.71 41.83
CA PHE A 452 3.74 0.44 42.21
C PHE A 452 4.76 -0.69 42.05
N SER A 453 4.65 -1.72 42.89
CA SER A 453 5.60 -2.84 42.91
C SER A 453 4.94 -4.13 42.43
N VAL A 454 5.63 -4.84 41.52
CA VAL A 454 5.29 -6.22 41.09
C VAL A 454 6.56 -7.08 41.17
N PRO A 455 6.96 -7.53 42.37
CA PRO A 455 8.24 -8.21 42.58
C PRO A 455 8.42 -9.46 41.71
N LYS A 456 7.32 -10.20 41.48
CA LYS A 456 7.35 -11.39 40.62
C LYS A 456 7.68 -11.06 39.17
N LEU A 457 7.17 -9.94 38.64
CA LEU A 457 7.39 -9.53 37.26
C LEU A 457 8.82 -9.02 37.08
N VAL A 458 9.32 -8.27 38.07
CA VAL A 458 10.71 -7.82 38.15
C VAL A 458 11.63 -9.04 38.12
N ALA A 459 11.44 -10.00 39.03
CA ALA A 459 12.28 -11.20 39.09
C ALA A 459 12.27 -12.03 37.79
N LYS A 460 11.11 -12.17 37.13
CA LYS A 460 11.01 -12.84 35.82
C LYS A 460 11.77 -12.09 34.72
N THR A 461 11.64 -10.76 34.70
CA THR A 461 12.33 -9.89 33.74
C THR A 461 13.84 -9.96 33.94
N GLU A 462 14.30 -9.89 35.19
CA GLU A 462 15.72 -10.01 35.56
C GLU A 462 16.29 -11.38 35.20
N ALA A 463 15.59 -12.47 35.52
CA ALA A 463 16.02 -13.82 35.19
C ALA A 463 16.24 -14.00 33.68
N GLU A 464 15.35 -13.44 32.85
CA GLU A 464 15.48 -13.49 31.39
C GLU A 464 16.66 -12.64 30.89
N LEU A 465 16.85 -11.43 31.42
CA LEU A 465 17.99 -10.58 31.07
C LEU A 465 19.33 -11.27 31.42
N VAL A 466 19.41 -11.86 32.62
CA VAL A 466 20.59 -12.63 33.06
C VAL A 466 20.85 -13.82 32.15
N ARG A 467 19.80 -14.58 31.79
CA ARG A 467 19.89 -15.71 30.85
C ARG A 467 20.49 -15.29 29.50
N ARG A 468 20.07 -14.15 28.94
CA ARG A 468 20.61 -13.63 27.67
C ARG A 468 22.06 -13.18 27.76
N VAL A 469 22.42 -12.50 28.84
CA VAL A 469 23.81 -12.09 29.09
C VAL A 469 24.73 -13.30 29.21
N GLY A 470 24.33 -14.32 29.98
CA GLY A 470 25.07 -15.57 30.12
C GLY A 470 25.29 -16.29 28.78
N THR A 471 24.24 -16.35 27.95
CA THR A 471 24.32 -16.95 26.61
C THR A 471 25.27 -16.18 25.68
N LYS A 472 25.25 -14.84 25.71
CA LYS A 472 26.16 -13.98 24.92
C LYS A 472 27.63 -14.14 25.37
N LEU A 473 27.89 -14.27 26.68
CA LEU A 473 29.23 -14.51 27.22
C LEU A 473 29.80 -15.87 26.79
N GLN A 474 28.99 -16.93 26.83
CA GLN A 474 29.38 -18.26 26.36
C GLN A 474 29.68 -18.28 24.84
N MET A 475 28.88 -17.58 24.03
CA MET A 475 29.15 -17.43 22.60
C MET A 475 30.44 -16.66 22.31
N ASN A 476 30.74 -15.62 23.09
CA ASN A 476 31.98 -14.86 22.95
C ASN A 476 33.22 -15.64 23.40
N GLN A 477 33.09 -16.52 24.40
CA GLN A 477 34.16 -17.44 24.79
C GLN A 477 34.42 -18.50 23.71
N LYS A 478 33.37 -19.13 23.15
CA LYS A 478 33.51 -20.10 22.05
C LYS A 478 34.09 -19.52 20.77
N LYS A 479 33.78 -18.26 20.44
CA LYS A 479 34.42 -17.53 19.33
C LYS A 479 35.90 -17.23 19.57
N LYS A 480 36.34 -17.10 20.83
CA LYS A 480 37.76 -16.88 21.17
C LYS A 480 38.57 -18.18 21.20
N THR A 481 37.93 -19.33 21.44
CA THR A 481 38.60 -20.65 21.52
C THR A 481 38.64 -21.41 20.19
N GLY A 482 38.09 -20.85 19.10
CA GLY A 482 38.20 -21.42 17.75
C GLY A 482 37.29 -22.63 17.49
N GLU A 483 36.34 -22.94 18.38
CA GLU A 483 35.39 -24.04 18.19
C GLU A 483 34.27 -23.69 17.18
N PRO A 484 33.73 -24.65 16.43
CA PRO A 484 32.72 -24.38 15.41
C PRO A 484 31.41 -23.90 16.05
N CYS A 485 31.07 -22.63 15.88
CA CYS A 485 29.76 -22.10 16.28
C CYS A 485 28.68 -22.58 15.29
N ALA A 486 27.72 -23.38 15.75
CA ALA A 486 26.49 -23.67 15.02
C ALA A 486 25.75 -22.36 14.68
N ARG A 487 25.38 -22.17 13.40
CA ARG A 487 24.72 -20.95 12.91
C ARG A 487 23.28 -20.86 13.42
N LEU A 488 22.98 -19.84 14.22
CA LEU A 488 21.64 -19.29 14.48
C LEU A 488 21.73 -17.74 14.54
N PRO A 489 20.61 -17.01 14.31
CA PRO A 489 20.59 -15.76 13.53
C PRO A 489 21.26 -14.57 14.20
N GLN A 490 21.76 -13.66 13.35
CA GLN A 490 22.58 -12.50 13.72
C GLN A 490 21.87 -11.60 14.74
N LEU A 491 22.44 -11.51 15.95
CA LEU A 491 22.10 -10.49 16.94
C LEU A 491 22.86 -9.20 16.59
N ASP A 492 22.10 -8.13 16.32
CA ASP A 492 22.63 -6.79 16.09
C ASP A 492 23.40 -6.27 17.31
N LYS A 493 24.48 -5.51 17.03
CA LYS A 493 25.38 -4.95 18.06
C LYS A 493 24.66 -3.88 18.88
N ILE A 494 24.74 -3.93 20.22
CA ILE A 494 24.26 -2.86 21.12
C ILE A 494 25.42 -2.31 21.98
N PRO A 495 25.47 -0.98 22.27
CA PRO A 495 26.61 -0.31 22.91
C PRO A 495 26.77 -0.57 24.42
N THR A 496 27.93 -0.16 24.92
CA THR A 496 28.58 -0.39 26.23
C THR A 496 27.83 0.08 27.50
N GLN A 497 26.54 0.43 27.46
CA GLN A 497 25.81 0.98 28.61
C GLN A 497 25.23 -0.08 29.58
N PHE A 498 25.18 -1.37 29.20
CA PHE A 498 24.56 -2.44 30.00
C PHE A 498 25.32 -2.87 31.25
N SER A 499 26.61 -2.60 31.37
CA SER A 499 27.37 -3.01 32.57
C SER A 499 27.00 -2.16 33.79
N ASN A 500 26.56 -0.92 33.60
CA ASN A 500 26.33 0.01 34.70
C ASN A 500 24.89 0.00 35.24
N SER A 501 23.92 -0.53 34.49
CA SER A 501 22.53 -0.66 34.93
C SER A 501 22.30 -1.89 35.82
N ALA A 502 22.98 -3.01 35.55
CA ALA A 502 22.93 -4.22 36.39
C ALA A 502 23.55 -4.02 37.78
N VAL A 503 24.58 -3.17 37.89
CA VAL A 503 25.25 -2.87 39.17
C VAL A 503 24.43 -1.92 40.06
N LYS A 504 23.54 -1.09 39.48
CA LYS A 504 22.68 -0.19 40.25
C LYS A 504 21.44 -0.87 40.85
N MET A 505 20.99 -2.00 40.31
CA MET A 505 19.81 -2.71 40.83
C MET A 505 20.11 -3.68 41.98
N THR A 506 21.38 -4.00 42.23
CA THR A 506 21.77 -4.87 43.35
C THR A 506 21.87 -4.12 44.69
N ALA A 507 21.60 -2.81 44.72
CA ALA A 507 21.83 -1.94 45.87
C ALA A 507 20.61 -1.12 46.34
N ILE A 508 19.38 -1.54 46.01
CA ILE A 508 18.14 -0.97 46.60
C ILE A 508 17.26 -2.10 47.12
#